data_AF-A0A256ZG26-F1
#
_entry.id   AF-A0A256ZG26-F1
#
_cell.length_a   1.000
_cell.length_b   1.000
_cell.length_c   1.000
_cell.angle_alpha   90.00
_cell.angle_beta   90.00
_cell.angle_gamma   90.00
#
_symmetry.space_group_name_H-M   'P 1'
#
loop_
_entity.id
_entity.type
_entity.pdbx_description
1 polymer ?
#
loop_
_entity_poly.entity_id
_entity_poly.type
_entity_poly.pdbx_seq_one_letter_code
_entity_poly.pdbx_strand_id
1 'polypeptide(L)'
;MPIKDRCNPLCPFFKCSKNALVVVNRVVKGHVQKVAMCRWIGDQCLGSRCQFAYCERRALLPDGKCAFAVRFKGSGDEFMKELEKESLDNKVKDILGRRVGRRETFLE
;
A
#
# COMPACT_ATOMS: atom_id res chain seq x y z
N MET A 1 -3.10 10.33 0.77
CA MET A 1 -2.20 9.16 0.74
C MET A 1 -2.70 8.10 1.70
N PRO A 2 -2.51 6.80 1.39
CA PRO A 2 -2.83 5.70 2.30
C PRO A 2 -1.89 5.69 3.51
N ILE A 3 -2.37 5.22 4.66
CA ILE A 3 -1.58 5.04 5.89
C ILE A 3 -1.50 3.54 6.14
N LYS A 4 -0.30 2.96 6.17
CA LYS A 4 -0.09 1.50 6.33
C LYS A 4 -1.00 0.71 5.37
N ASP A 5 -0.99 1.09 4.11
CA ASP A 5 -1.79 0.52 2.99
C ASP A 5 -3.31 0.70 3.07
N ARG A 6 -3.83 1.37 4.10
CA ARG A 6 -5.27 1.61 4.27
C ARG A 6 -5.67 3.00 3.82
N CYS A 7 -6.87 3.11 3.26
CA CYS A 7 -7.52 4.39 3.04
C CYS A 7 -7.82 5.05 4.39
N ASN A 8 -7.74 6.38 4.43
CA ASN A 8 -8.08 7.16 5.62
C ASN A 8 -8.96 8.37 5.23
N PRO A 9 -9.76 8.90 6.18
CA PRO A 9 -10.69 10.00 5.93
C PRO A 9 -10.03 11.34 5.57
N LEU A 10 -8.75 11.52 5.86
CA LEU A 10 -7.99 12.74 5.56
C LEU A 10 -7.36 12.69 4.16
N CYS A 11 -7.51 11.58 3.45
CA CYS A 11 -7.04 11.46 2.07
C CYS A 11 -7.87 12.38 1.16
N PRO A 12 -7.25 13.19 0.27
CA PRO A 12 -7.99 14.10 -0.63
C PRO A 12 -9.05 13.41 -1.50
N PHE A 13 -8.79 12.16 -1.87
CA PHE A 13 -9.67 11.34 -2.71
C PHE A 13 -10.72 10.55 -1.92
N PHE A 14 -10.67 10.57 -0.58
CA PHE A 14 -11.66 9.89 0.25
C PHE A 14 -12.88 10.79 0.38
N LYS A 15 -14.04 10.29 -0.05
CA LYS A 15 -15.29 11.05 -0.11
C LYS A 15 -16.42 10.27 0.56
N CYS A 16 -17.45 11.02 0.96
CA CYS A 16 -18.68 10.48 1.50
C CYS A 16 -19.81 10.75 0.51
N SER A 17 -20.56 9.73 0.11
CA SER A 17 -21.66 9.89 -0.86
C SER A 17 -22.83 10.75 -0.33
N LYS A 18 -22.92 10.92 1.00
CA LYS A 18 -23.86 11.83 1.67
C LYS A 18 -23.31 13.26 1.83
N ASN A 19 -22.10 13.56 1.33
CA ASN A 19 -21.41 14.83 1.53
C ASN A 19 -21.31 15.28 3.00
N ALA A 20 -21.33 14.31 3.93
CA ALA A 20 -21.31 14.58 5.37
C ALA A 20 -19.89 14.65 5.96
N LEU A 21 -18.87 14.21 5.21
CA LEU A 21 -17.48 14.22 5.65
C LEU A 21 -16.92 15.65 5.64
N VAL A 22 -16.43 16.10 6.78
CA VAL A 22 -15.71 17.38 6.91
C VAL A 22 -14.45 17.24 7.73
N VAL A 23 -13.45 18.04 7.38
CA VAL A 23 -12.19 18.12 8.12
C VAL A 23 -12.19 19.38 8.95
N VAL A 24 -12.07 19.23 10.27
CA VAL A 24 -12.02 20.33 11.23
C VAL A 24 -10.69 20.33 11.95
N ASN A 25 -10.27 21.49 12.44
CA ASN A 25 -9.11 21.61 13.31
C ASN A 25 -9.59 21.44 14.76
N ARG A 26 -9.00 20.49 15.50
CA ARG A 26 -9.21 20.35 16.95
C ARG A 26 -7.87 20.51 17.66
N VAL A 27 -7.88 21.19 18.80
CA VAL A 27 -6.72 21.31 19.66
C VAL A 27 -6.69 20.10 20.59
N VAL A 28 -5.64 19.28 20.47
CA VAL A 28 -5.41 18.11 21.31
C VAL A 28 -4.07 18.31 22.01
N LYS A 29 -4.09 18.41 23.35
CA LYS A 29 -2.89 18.63 24.18
C LYS A 29 -2.07 19.86 23.72
N GLY A 30 -2.74 20.96 23.38
CA GLY A 30 -2.10 22.19 22.92
C GLY A 30 -1.67 22.20 21.44
N HIS A 31 -1.80 21.08 20.71
CA HIS A 31 -1.46 21.02 19.29
C HIS A 31 -2.71 20.96 18.41
N VAL A 32 -2.71 21.73 17.31
CA VAL A 32 -3.79 21.70 16.32
C VAL A 32 -3.65 20.46 15.46
N GLN A 33 -4.69 19.62 15.46
CA GLN A 33 -4.76 18.40 14.66
C GLN A 33 -5.99 18.45 13.75
N LYS A 34 -5.82 17.98 12.51
CA LYS A 34 -6.93 17.81 11.56
C LYS A 34 -7.69 16.54 11.91
N VAL A 35 -8.98 16.68 12.18
CA VAL A 35 -9.88 15.57 12.53
C VAL A 35 -10.99 15.50 11.49
N ALA A 36 -11.26 14.29 11.00
CA ALA A 36 -12.37 14.04 10.10
C ALA A 36 -13.64 13.75 10.91
N MET A 37 -14.69 14.54 10.67
CA MET A 37 -15.98 14.48 11.33
C MET A 37 -17.09 14.18 10.32
N CYS A 38 -18.15 13.54 10.78
CA CYS A 38 -19.39 13.32 10.04
C CYS A 38 -20.43 14.35 10.52
N ARG A 39 -20.79 15.32 9.67
CA ARG A 39 -21.82 16.34 10.01
C ARG A 39 -23.21 15.75 10.22
N TRP A 40 -23.50 14.61 9.59
CA TRP A 40 -24.82 13.99 9.69
C TRP A 40 -25.04 13.32 11.05
N ILE A 41 -24.03 12.61 11.56
CA ILE A 41 -24.09 11.95 12.87
C ILE A 41 -23.66 12.91 14.00
N GLY A 42 -22.80 13.89 13.69
CA GLY A 42 -22.19 14.79 14.67
C GLY A 42 -20.92 14.24 15.32
N ASP A 43 -20.44 13.07 14.92
CA ASP A 43 -19.30 12.37 15.53
C ASP A 43 -18.13 12.16 14.55
N GLN A 44 -17.03 11.57 15.01
CA GLN A 44 -15.84 11.26 14.23
C GLN A 44 -16.19 10.34 13.05
N CYS A 45 -15.55 10.59 11.90
CA CYS A 45 -15.76 9.78 10.71
C CYS A 45 -15.26 8.34 10.90
N LEU A 46 -16.12 7.35 10.60
CA LEU A 46 -15.79 5.92 10.65
C LEU A 46 -14.80 5.46 9.55
N GLY A 47 -14.45 6.35 8.61
CA GLY A 47 -13.55 6.06 7.51
C GLY A 47 -14.04 4.93 6.61
N SER A 48 -13.14 4.01 6.23
CA SER A 48 -13.43 2.94 5.27
C SER A 48 -14.51 1.96 5.72
N ARG A 49 -14.87 1.94 7.01
CA ARG A 49 -15.98 1.12 7.53
C ARG A 49 -17.36 1.73 7.29
N CYS A 50 -17.42 3.00 6.89
CA CYS A 50 -18.69 3.66 6.60
C CYS A 50 -19.25 3.14 5.26
N GLN A 51 -20.53 2.74 5.24
CA GLN A 51 -21.22 2.32 4.01
C GLN A 51 -21.25 3.40 2.90
N PHE A 52 -21.12 4.67 3.30
CA PHE A 52 -21.12 5.81 2.38
C PHE A 52 -19.72 6.24 1.96
N ALA A 53 -18.67 5.55 2.43
CA ALA A 53 -17.29 5.86 2.08
C ALA A 53 -16.96 5.34 0.69
N TYR A 54 -16.36 6.20 -0.13
CA TYR A 54 -15.79 5.78 -1.41
C TYR A 54 -14.52 6.57 -1.72
N CYS A 55 -13.71 6.03 -2.63
CA CYS A 55 -12.59 6.75 -3.20
C CYS A 55 -13.00 7.29 -4.56
N GLU A 56 -12.80 8.58 -4.79
CA GLU A 56 -13.05 9.23 -6.08
C GLU A 56 -12.25 8.57 -7.21
N ARG A 57 -11.04 8.08 -6.92
CA ARG A 57 -10.19 7.32 -7.84
C ARG A 57 -10.46 5.82 -7.87
N ARG A 58 -11.57 5.35 -7.27
CA ARG A 58 -11.98 3.94 -7.21
C ARG A 58 -10.92 2.99 -6.63
N ALA A 59 -10.09 3.49 -5.71
CA ALA A 59 -9.01 2.72 -5.10
C ALA A 59 -9.33 2.15 -3.71
N LEU A 60 -10.52 2.40 -3.16
CA LEU A 60 -10.94 1.85 -1.86
C LEU A 60 -11.47 0.43 -2.08
N LEU A 61 -10.79 -0.56 -1.50
CA LEU A 61 -11.23 -1.97 -1.52
C LEU A 61 -12.20 -2.24 -0.36
N PRO A 62 -13.03 -3.31 -0.45
CA PRO A 62 -13.98 -3.68 0.62
C PRO A 62 -13.34 -3.87 2.01
N ASP A 63 -12.10 -4.36 2.05
CA ASP A 63 -11.32 -4.52 3.30
C ASP A 63 -10.81 -3.18 3.89
N GLY A 64 -11.06 -2.06 3.20
CA GLY A 64 -10.56 -0.74 3.54
C GLY A 64 -9.11 -0.47 3.11
N LYS A 65 -8.49 -1.41 2.38
CA LYS A 65 -7.17 -1.22 1.75
C LYS A 65 -7.25 -0.28 0.55
N CYS A 66 -6.14 0.40 0.27
CA CYS A 66 -6.00 1.24 -0.91
C CYS A 66 -5.32 0.45 -2.04
N ALA A 67 -5.99 0.27 -3.18
CA ALA A 67 -5.45 -0.44 -4.34
C ALA A 67 -4.11 0.15 -4.82
N PHE A 68 -3.91 1.47 -4.71
CA PHE A 68 -2.64 2.10 -5.06
C PHE A 68 -1.49 1.72 -4.12
N ALA A 69 -1.76 1.43 -2.85
CA ALA A 69 -0.73 0.97 -1.92
C ALA A 69 -0.38 -0.50 -2.16
N VAL A 70 -1.40 -1.34 -2.41
CA VAL A 70 -1.21 -2.78 -2.62
C VAL A 70 -0.44 -3.06 -3.91
N ARG A 71 -0.79 -2.37 -5.02
CA ARG A 71 -0.11 -2.55 -6.31
C ARG A 71 1.38 -2.21 -6.24
N PHE A 72 1.74 -1.18 -5.48
CA PHE A 72 3.13 -0.75 -5.34
C PHE A 72 4.00 -1.77 -4.57
N LYS A 73 3.42 -2.48 -3.60
CA LYS A 73 4.13 -3.56 -2.88
C LYS A 73 4.35 -4.81 -3.74
N GLY A 74 3.37 -5.17 -4.56
CA GLY A 74 3.46 -6.36 -5.41
C GLY A 74 4.53 -6.24 -6.51
N SER A 75 4.60 -5.09 -7.19
CA SER A 75 5.50 -4.95 -8.34
C SER A 75 6.98 -4.75 -8.00
N GLY A 76 7.28 -4.11 -6.86
CA GLY A 76 8.66 -3.80 -6.48
C GLY A 76 9.36 -4.96 -5.78
N ASP A 77 8.72 -5.55 -4.78
CA ASP A 77 9.36 -6.56 -3.93
C ASP A 77 9.55 -7.90 -4.65
N GLU A 78 8.61 -8.27 -5.53
CA GLU A 78 8.68 -9.53 -6.26
C GLU A 78 9.74 -9.46 -7.38
N PHE A 79 9.76 -8.36 -8.13
CA PHE A 79 10.78 -8.08 -9.14
C PHE A 79 12.20 -8.00 -8.54
N MET A 80 12.37 -7.31 -7.41
CA MET A 80 13.67 -7.23 -6.73
C MET A 80 14.13 -8.59 -6.20
N LYS A 81 13.22 -9.41 -5.66
CA LYS A 81 13.54 -10.77 -5.22
C LYS A 81 13.91 -11.70 -6.38
N GLU A 82 13.29 -11.53 -7.53
CA GLU A 82 13.59 -12.32 -8.73
C GLU A 82 14.97 -11.97 -9.27
N LEU A 83 15.30 -10.67 -9.38
CA LEU A 83 16.63 -10.19 -9.72
C LEU A 83 17.72 -10.65 -8.73
N GLU A 84 17.43 -10.63 -7.42
CA GLU A 84 18.37 -11.12 -6.41
C GLU A 84 18.64 -12.62 -6.56
N LYS A 85 17.61 -13.44 -6.79
CA LYS A 85 17.76 -14.89 -7.05
C LYS A 85 18.58 -15.15 -8.31
N GLU A 86 18.29 -14.45 -9.40
CA GLU A 86 19.03 -14.59 -10.66
C GLU A 86 20.51 -14.18 -10.49
N SER A 87 20.77 -13.13 -9.70
CA SER A 87 22.14 -12.70 -9.39
C SER A 87 22.92 -13.72 -8.55
N LEU A 88 22.25 -14.42 -7.61
CA LEU A 88 22.83 -15.46 -6.78
C LEU A 88 23.13 -16.71 -7.61
N ASP A 89 22.21 -17.14 -8.47
CA ASP A 89 22.40 -18.30 -9.35
C ASP A 89 23.60 -18.10 -10.28
N ASN A 90 23.76 -16.90 -10.85
CA ASN A 90 24.90 -16.58 -11.71
C ASN A 90 26.23 -16.63 -10.94
N LYS A 91 26.27 -16.15 -9.69
CA LYS A 91 27.46 -16.27 -8.83
C LYS A 91 27.77 -17.72 -8.46
N VAL A 92 26.75 -18.53 -8.16
CA VAL A 92 26.93 -19.96 -7.86
C VAL A 92 27.47 -20.69 -9.09
N LYS A 93 26.93 -20.42 -10.28
CA LYS A 93 27.42 -20.97 -11.56
C LYS A 93 28.88 -20.59 -11.83
N ASP A 94 29.28 -19.35 -11.59
CA ASP A 94 30.67 -18.90 -11.76
C ASP A 94 31.62 -19.57 -10.75
N ILE A 95 31.21 -19.69 -9.47
CA ILE A 95 32.00 -20.38 -8.44
C ILE A 95 32.15 -21.88 -8.77
N LEU A 96 31.06 -22.55 -9.17
CA LEU A 96 31.09 -23.95 -9.58
C LEU A 96 31.94 -24.15 -10.85
N GLY A 97 31.82 -23.26 -11.84
CA GLY A 97 32.62 -23.29 -13.06
C GLY A 97 34.13 -23.17 -12.79
N ARG A 98 34.52 -22.29 -11.85
CA ARG A 98 35.91 -22.13 -11.41
C ARG A 98 36.43 -23.33 -10.63
N ARG A 99 35.58 -24.02 -9.86
CA ARG A 99 35.97 -25.13 -8.98
C ARG A 99 35.97 -26.50 -9.68
N VAL A 100 35.09 -26.72 -10.65
CA VAL A 100 34.90 -28.02 -11.30
C VAL A 100 35.81 -28.23 -12.52
N GLY A 101 36.42 -27.17 -13.07
CA GLY A 101 37.48 -27.28 -14.09
C GLY A 101 37.07 -28.11 -15.30
N ARG A 102 36.37 -27.48 -16.27
CA ARG A 102 36.15 -27.99 -17.65
C ARG A 102 36.04 -29.53 -17.76
N ARG A 103 34.94 -30.09 -17.28
CA ARG A 103 34.45 -31.37 -17.82
C ARG A 103 33.04 -31.13 -18.35
N GLU A 104 32.95 -31.17 -19.67
CA GLU A 104 31.70 -31.23 -20.41
C GLU A 104 30.80 -32.29 -19.80
N THR A 105 29.65 -31.87 -19.28
CA THR A 105 28.49 -32.74 -19.15
C THR A 105 27.29 -31.91 -19.57
N PHE A 106 26.93 -32.09 -20.85
CA PHE A 106 25.60 -31.80 -21.36
C PHE A 106 24.60 -32.63 -20.54
N LEU A 107 23.53 -32.00 -20.10
CA LEU A 107 22.29 -32.67 -19.73
C LEU A 107 21.16 -31.86 -20.36
N GLU A 108 20.43 -32.57 -21.24
CA GLU A 108 19.16 -32.20 -21.87
C GLU A 108 18.08 -31.84 -20.83
#